data_AF-A0A258CT59-F1
#
_entry.id   AF-A0A258CT59-F1
#
_cell.length_a   1.000
_cell.length_b   1.000
_cell.length_c   1.000
_cell.angle_alpha   90.00
_cell.angle_beta   90.00
_cell.angle_gamma   90.00
#
_symmetry.space_group_name_H-M   'P 1'
#
loop_
_entity.id
_entity.type
_entity.pdbx_description
1 polymer ?
#
loop_
_entity_poly.entity_id
_entity_poly.type
_entity_poly.pdbx_seq_one_letter_code
_entity_poly.pdbx_strand_id
1 'polypeptide(L)'
;MRDLVQRTQRAFGTCILVDAHSMPSTGLDRDGPAKPDIILGDRFGTSAAGYVTDIADAAFARLGLRVTRNRPYAGGFITEHYGAPSTGVHTLQIEINRALYMDEATLLPHAGFAELEQAITGAMAECFARWSGWLDDYRQAAE
;
A
#
# COMPACT_ATOMS: atom_id res chain seq x y z
N MET A 1 18.53 1.60 -2.16
CA MET A 1 17.11 1.93 -2.49
C MET A 1 16.97 3.28 -3.20
N ARG A 2 17.55 4.38 -2.69
CA ARG A 2 17.53 5.70 -3.36
C ARG A 2 17.83 5.66 -4.86
N ASP A 3 18.91 4.98 -5.25
CA ASP A 3 19.29 4.90 -6.67
C ASP A 3 18.25 4.18 -7.52
N LEU A 4 17.58 3.17 -6.97
CA LEU A 4 16.53 2.44 -7.69
C LEU A 4 15.30 3.33 -7.90
N VAL A 5 14.86 4.05 -6.86
CA VAL A 5 13.76 5.02 -6.94
C VAL A 5 14.07 6.09 -7.98
N GLN A 6 15.27 6.68 -7.92
CA GLN A 6 15.67 7.72 -8.87
C GLN A 6 15.83 7.19 -10.29
N ARG A 7 16.38 5.98 -10.49
CA ARG A 7 16.46 5.38 -11.84
C ARG A 7 15.07 5.13 -12.42
N THR A 8 14.14 4.63 -11.61
CA THR A 8 12.75 4.40 -12.02
C THR A 8 12.07 5.71 -12.39
N GLN A 9 12.15 6.72 -11.51
CA GLN A 9 11.60 8.05 -11.76
C GLN A 9 12.18 8.69 -13.03
N ARG A 10 13.49 8.59 -13.25
CA ARG A 10 14.12 9.11 -14.48
C ARG A 10 13.69 8.37 -15.74
N ALA A 11 13.52 7.05 -15.66
CA ALA A 11 13.15 6.23 -16.81
C ALA A 11 11.67 6.42 -17.21
N PHE A 12 10.79 6.62 -16.23
CA PHE A 12 9.34 6.58 -16.45
C PHE A 12 8.61 7.90 -16.14
N GLY A 13 9.32 8.93 -15.65
CA GLY A 13 8.72 10.18 -15.16
C GLY A 13 8.04 10.04 -13.79
N THR A 14 7.89 8.82 -13.30
CA THR A 14 7.29 8.50 -11.99
C THR A 14 8.01 7.34 -11.32
N CYS A 15 7.82 7.20 -10.01
CA CYS A 15 8.09 5.97 -9.29
C CYS A 15 7.03 5.76 -8.22
N ILE A 16 6.36 4.60 -8.22
CA ILE A 16 5.52 4.17 -7.11
C ILE A 16 6.30 3.14 -6.30
N LEU A 17 6.66 3.50 -5.07
CA LEU A 17 7.30 2.64 -4.08
C LEU A 17 6.25 2.08 -3.13
N VAL A 18 6.10 0.76 -3.13
CA VAL A 18 5.23 0.04 -2.18
C VAL A 18 6.07 -0.43 -1.00
N ASP A 19 5.73 0.05 0.19
CA ASP A 19 6.36 -0.33 1.47
C ASP A 19 5.43 -1.32 2.19
N ALA A 20 5.66 -2.62 1.99
CA ALA A 20 4.77 -3.68 2.47
C ALA A 20 5.18 -4.20 3.86
N HIS A 21 4.20 -4.30 4.75
CA HIS A 21 4.36 -4.69 6.15
C HIS A 21 3.22 -5.59 6.61
N SER A 22 3.41 -6.21 7.78
CA SER A 22 2.37 -6.96 8.45
C SER A 22 2.21 -6.48 9.89
N MET A 23 0.97 -6.19 10.27
CA MET A 23 0.61 -5.73 11.61
C MET A 23 0.01 -6.84 12.48
N PRO A 24 0.22 -6.81 13.80
CA PRO A 24 -0.45 -7.72 14.73
C PRO A 24 -1.97 -7.57 14.69
N SER A 25 -2.68 -8.70 14.77
CA SER A 25 -4.15 -8.76 14.75
C SER A 25 -4.79 -8.20 16.01
N THR A 26 -4.11 -8.31 17.16
CA THR A 26 -4.53 -7.72 18.43
C THR A 26 -3.91 -6.34 18.64
N GLY A 27 -4.70 -5.38 19.13
CA GLY A 27 -4.19 -4.11 19.64
C GLY A 27 -3.62 -4.23 21.06
N LEU A 28 -3.15 -3.10 21.61
CA LEU A 28 -2.86 -2.99 23.05
C LEU A 28 -4.14 -3.20 23.91
N ASP A 29 -5.30 -2.82 23.37
CA ASP A 29 -6.62 -3.11 23.95
C ASP A 29 -7.24 -4.35 23.33
N ARG A 30 -7.50 -5.37 24.16
CA ARG A 30 -8.12 -6.64 23.76
C ARG A 30 -9.62 -6.52 23.43
N ASP A 31 -10.28 -5.46 23.90
CA ASP A 31 -11.72 -5.21 23.73
C ASP A 31 -12.03 -4.14 22.66
N GLY A 32 -11.02 -3.73 21.89
CA GLY A 32 -11.16 -2.76 20.81
C GLY A 32 -11.94 -3.29 19.61
N PRO A 33 -12.42 -2.40 18.71
CA PRO A 33 -13.06 -2.82 17.47
C PRO A 33 -12.14 -3.72 16.65
N ALA A 34 -12.74 -4.68 15.92
CA ALA A 34 -11.99 -5.58 15.06
C ALA A 34 -11.08 -4.80 14.11
N LYS A 35 -9.77 -5.08 14.15
CA LYS A 35 -8.80 -4.38 13.32
C LYS A 35 -9.13 -4.52 11.84
N PRO A 36 -8.79 -3.50 11.02
CA PRO A 36 -8.90 -3.60 9.57
C PRO A 36 -8.02 -4.74 9.04
N ASP A 37 -8.34 -5.19 7.83
CA ASP A 37 -7.58 -6.24 7.15
C ASP A 37 -6.34 -5.62 6.48
N ILE A 38 -6.50 -4.41 5.93
CA ILE A 38 -5.45 -3.63 5.27
C ILE A 38 -5.45 -2.19 5.82
N ILE A 39 -4.27 -1.63 6.08
CA ILE A 39 -4.10 -0.18 6.32
C ILE A 39 -3.19 0.40 5.25
N LEU A 40 -3.66 1.47 4.60
CA LEU A 40 -2.89 2.23 3.64
C LEU A 40 -2.31 3.48 4.29
N GLY A 41 -0.99 3.63 4.27
CA GLY A 41 -0.26 4.77 4.84
C GLY A 41 0.39 5.63 3.75
N ASP A 42 -0.14 6.82 3.51
CA ASP A 42 0.39 7.80 2.54
C ASP A 42 0.85 9.12 3.19
N ARG A 43 1.06 9.06 4.51
CA ARG A 43 1.36 10.18 5.38
C ARG A 43 0.40 11.35 5.18
N PHE A 44 -0.90 11.05 5.18
CA PHE A 44 -1.96 12.02 4.96
C PHE A 44 -1.79 12.79 3.63
N GLY A 45 -1.42 12.06 2.58
CA GLY A 45 -1.19 12.58 1.23
C GLY A 45 0.16 13.26 1.00
N THR A 46 1.08 13.25 1.97
CA THR A 46 2.41 13.86 1.80
C THR A 46 3.40 12.93 1.12
N SER A 47 3.22 11.61 1.19
CA SER A 47 4.13 10.65 0.55
C SER A 47 3.62 10.08 -0.77
N ALA A 48 2.31 10.13 -1.05
CA ALA A 48 1.71 9.71 -2.31
C ALA A 48 0.58 10.66 -2.72
N ALA A 49 0.31 10.76 -4.03
CA ALA A 49 -0.85 11.52 -4.51
C ALA A 49 -2.14 10.73 -4.21
N GLY A 50 -3.25 11.43 -3.97
CA GLY A 50 -4.52 10.80 -3.57
C GLY A 50 -4.97 9.68 -4.52
N TYR A 51 -4.79 9.86 -5.83
CA TYR A 51 -5.15 8.85 -6.84
C TYR A 51 -4.44 7.50 -6.62
N VAL A 52 -3.18 7.50 -6.15
CA VAL A 52 -2.42 6.28 -5.87
C VAL A 52 -3.09 5.49 -4.77
N THR A 53 -3.40 6.18 -3.67
CA THR A 53 -4.04 5.61 -2.49
C THR A 53 -5.48 5.18 -2.79
N ASP A 54 -6.24 5.98 -3.55
CA ASP A 54 -7.63 5.69 -3.92
C ASP A 54 -7.77 4.42 -4.77
N ILE A 55 -6.85 4.21 -5.70
CA ILE A 55 -6.82 2.99 -6.53
C ILE A 55 -6.51 1.77 -5.66
N ALA A 56 -5.51 1.87 -4.77
CA ALA A 56 -5.16 0.77 -3.87
C ALA A 56 -6.31 0.42 -2.91
N ASP A 57 -6.96 1.43 -2.33
CA ASP A 57 -8.12 1.28 -1.46
C ASP A 57 -9.25 0.53 -2.18
N ALA A 58 -9.64 1.01 -3.36
CA ALA A 58 -10.69 0.40 -4.14
C ALA A 58 -10.34 -1.03 -4.60
N ALA A 59 -9.06 -1.33 -4.89
CA ALA A 59 -8.62 -2.65 -5.29
C ALA A 59 -8.75 -3.67 -4.16
N PHE A 60 -8.28 -3.34 -2.95
CA PHE A 60 -8.44 -4.22 -1.79
C PHE A 60 -9.89 -4.33 -1.32
N ALA A 61 -10.64 -3.22 -1.29
CA ALA A 61 -12.04 -3.21 -0.86
C ALA A 61 -12.94 -4.10 -1.74
N ARG A 62 -12.68 -4.18 -3.05
CA ARG A 62 -13.44 -5.06 -3.96
C ARG A 62 -13.19 -6.54 -3.76
N LEU A 63 -12.11 -6.90 -3.09
CA LEU A 63 -11.84 -8.27 -2.65
C LEU A 63 -12.50 -8.57 -1.29
N GLY A 64 -13.32 -7.65 -0.76
CA GLY A 64 -14.01 -7.81 0.51
C GLY A 64 -13.16 -7.49 1.74
N LEU A 65 -11.92 -7.01 1.55
CA LEU A 65 -11.04 -6.64 2.66
C LEU A 65 -11.47 -5.30 3.28
N ARG A 66 -11.44 -5.22 4.61
CA ARG A 66 -11.70 -3.98 5.34
C ARG A 66 -10.46 -3.10 5.30
N VAL A 67 -10.50 -2.06 4.49
CA VAL A 67 -9.40 -1.12 4.31
C VAL A 67 -9.60 0.13 5.17
N THR A 68 -8.54 0.61 5.81
CA THR A 68 -8.52 1.95 6.41
C THR A 68 -7.29 2.72 5.95
N ARG A 69 -7.30 4.04 6.18
CA ARG A 69 -6.19 4.92 5.83
C ARG A 69 -5.57 5.55 7.06
N ASN A 70 -4.25 5.59 7.04
CA ASN A 70 -3.38 6.35 7.92
C ASN A 70 -3.55 6.11 9.44
N ARG A 71 -4.31 5.09 9.86
CA ARG A 71 -4.60 4.81 11.26
C ARG A 71 -4.63 3.31 11.55
N PRO A 72 -3.93 2.86 12.61
CA PRO A 72 -2.95 3.61 13.41
C PRO A 72 -1.64 3.93 12.67
N TYR A 73 -1.40 3.36 11.49
CA TYR A 73 -0.16 3.53 10.74
C TYR A 73 -0.36 4.49 9.57
N ALA A 74 0.25 5.68 9.65
CA ALA A 74 0.22 6.69 8.59
C ALA A 74 1.33 6.54 7.56
N GLY A 75 2.32 5.69 7.80
CA GLY A 75 3.57 5.70 7.05
C GLY A 75 4.76 6.02 7.97
N GLY A 76 5.86 5.28 7.82
CA GLY A 76 7.10 5.46 8.60
C GLY A 76 8.22 6.18 7.85
N PHE A 77 9.45 5.84 8.20
CA PHE A 77 10.67 6.39 7.61
C PHE A 77 10.70 6.29 6.08
N ILE A 78 10.27 5.17 5.51
CA ILE A 78 10.31 4.95 4.06
C ILE A 78 9.40 5.92 3.33
N THR A 79 8.13 6.00 3.75
CA THR A 79 7.17 6.97 3.18
C THR A 79 7.62 8.42 3.31
N GLU A 80 8.23 8.80 4.44
CA GLU A 80 8.73 10.16 4.68
C GLU A 80 9.95 10.49 3.83
N HIS A 81 10.87 9.54 3.70
CA HIS A 81 12.18 9.78 3.13
C HIS A 81 12.20 9.70 1.61
N TYR A 82 11.31 8.91 1.02
CA TYR A 82 11.25 8.70 -0.43
C TYR A 82 10.01 9.34 -1.08
N GLY A 83 8.93 9.57 -0.33
CA GLY A 83 7.74 10.24 -0.84
C GLY A 83 8.03 11.67 -1.27
N ALA A 84 7.84 11.96 -2.56
CA ALA A 84 7.88 13.30 -3.11
C ALA A 84 6.90 13.40 -4.28
N PRO A 85 5.57 13.42 -4.02
CA PRO A 85 4.55 13.33 -5.07
C PRO A 85 4.66 14.45 -6.11
N SER A 86 5.10 15.65 -5.69
CA SER A 86 5.32 16.80 -6.58
C SER A 86 6.42 16.59 -7.62
N THR A 87 7.33 15.63 -7.41
CA THR A 87 8.39 15.26 -8.35
C THR A 87 8.15 13.88 -8.99
N GLY A 88 6.95 13.35 -8.84
CA GLY A 88 6.52 12.06 -9.40
C GLY A 88 6.96 10.84 -8.61
N VAL A 89 7.48 10.98 -7.38
CA VAL A 89 7.78 9.83 -6.51
C VAL A 89 6.67 9.66 -5.47
N HIS A 90 5.93 8.58 -5.58
CA HIS A 90 4.86 8.21 -4.67
C HIS A 90 5.32 7.04 -3.80
N THR A 91 5.15 7.11 -2.49
CA THR A 91 5.45 6.01 -1.57
C THR A 91 4.21 5.71 -0.74
N LEU A 92 3.73 4.47 -0.83
CA LEU A 92 2.55 3.98 -0.16
C LEU A 92 2.93 2.81 0.75
N GLN A 93 2.62 2.93 2.04
CA GLN A 93 2.73 1.84 3.00
C GLN A 93 1.47 0.97 2.95
N ILE A 94 1.64 -0.35 2.97
CA ILE A 94 0.54 -1.33 3.07
C ILE A 94 0.80 -2.21 4.28
N GLU A 95 -0.05 -2.11 5.29
CA GLU A 95 -0.03 -2.98 6.47
C GLU A 95 -1.08 -4.08 6.32
N ILE A 96 -0.66 -5.33 6.43
CA ILE A 96 -1.54 -6.51 6.33
C ILE A 96 -1.77 -7.10 7.72
N ASN A 97 -3.01 -7.34 8.08
CA ASN A 97 -3.34 -8.03 9.32
C ASN A 97 -2.84 -9.49 9.31
N ARG A 98 -1.97 -9.85 10.27
CA ARG A 98 -1.38 -11.20 10.34
C ARG A 98 -2.40 -12.32 10.51
N ALA A 99 -3.54 -12.07 11.16
CA ALA A 99 -4.61 -13.06 11.30
C ALA A 99 -5.22 -13.52 9.98
N LEU A 100 -4.93 -12.84 8.86
CA LEU A 100 -5.38 -13.26 7.53
C LEU A 100 -4.56 -14.44 6.99
N TYR A 101 -3.33 -14.66 7.47
CA TYR A 101 -2.42 -15.59 6.81
C TYR A 101 -1.51 -16.41 7.72
N MET A 102 -1.34 -16.05 8.99
CA MET A 102 -0.43 -16.73 9.89
C MET A 102 -0.94 -16.82 11.32
N ASP A 103 -0.51 -17.87 12.01
CA ASP A 103 -0.60 -17.95 13.47
C ASP A 103 0.52 -17.10 14.08
N GLU A 104 0.15 -16.06 14.84
CA GLU A 104 1.12 -15.10 15.39
C GLU A 104 1.96 -15.66 16.56
N ALA A 105 1.53 -16.75 17.20
CA ALA A 105 2.28 -17.37 18.28
C ALA A 105 3.40 -18.28 17.74
N THR A 106 3.12 -19.00 16.66
CA THR A 106 4.06 -19.93 16.03
C THR A 106 4.85 -19.30 14.88
N LEU A 107 4.39 -18.17 14.37
CA LEU A 107 4.86 -17.49 13.16
C LEU A 107 4.76 -18.32 11.88
N LEU A 108 3.93 -19.36 11.88
CA LEU A 108 3.72 -20.22 10.72
C LEU A 108 2.50 -19.78 9.91
N PRO A 109 2.55 -19.86 8.57
CA PRO A 109 1.37 -19.68 7.74
C PRO A 109 0.28 -20.69 8.08
N HIS A 110 -0.98 -20.26 8.00
CA HIS A 110 -2.15 -21.12 8.12
C HIS A 110 -2.91 -21.20 6.78
N ALA A 111 -4.07 -21.87 6.75
CA ALA A 111 -4.84 -22.12 5.53
C ALA A 111 -5.19 -20.84 4.72
N GLY A 112 -5.41 -19.70 5.39
CA GLY A 112 -5.68 -18.40 4.74
C GLY A 112 -4.50 -17.78 3.95
N PHE A 113 -3.27 -18.32 4.05
CA PHE A 113 -2.13 -17.74 3.33
C PHE A 113 -2.31 -17.73 1.81
N ALA A 114 -2.75 -18.85 1.24
CA ALA A 114 -2.94 -18.95 -0.21
C ALA A 114 -4.07 -18.03 -0.71
N GLU A 115 -5.13 -17.86 0.08
CA GLU A 115 -6.23 -16.95 -0.23
C GLU A 115 -5.75 -15.49 -0.20
N LEU A 116 -4.98 -15.11 0.83
CA LEU A 116 -4.41 -13.77 0.92
C LEU A 116 -3.42 -13.52 -0.22
N GLU A 117 -2.54 -14.47 -0.56
CA GLU A 117 -1.60 -14.33 -1.68
C GLU A 117 -2.33 -14.03 -2.99
N GLN A 118 -3.42 -14.76 -3.26
CA GLN A 118 -4.27 -14.52 -4.43
C GLN A 118 -4.93 -13.14 -4.38
N ALA A 119 -5.45 -12.73 -3.22
CA ALA A 119 -6.05 -11.42 -3.03
C ALA A 119 -5.04 -10.28 -3.26
N ILE A 120 -3.86 -10.35 -2.65
CA ILE A 120 -2.79 -9.35 -2.86
C ILE A 120 -2.37 -9.31 -4.33
N THR A 121 -2.20 -10.48 -4.97
CA THR A 121 -1.85 -10.55 -6.39
C THR A 121 -2.90 -9.87 -7.26
N GLY A 122 -4.19 -10.15 -7.02
CA GLY A 122 -5.30 -9.53 -7.75
C GLY A 122 -5.37 -8.02 -7.54
N ALA A 123 -5.26 -7.55 -6.30
CA ALA A 123 -5.27 -6.14 -5.97
C ALA A 123 -4.11 -5.39 -6.64
N MET A 124 -2.90 -5.94 -6.57
CA MET A 124 -1.73 -5.31 -7.16
C MET A 124 -1.79 -5.32 -8.70
N ALA A 125 -2.26 -6.39 -9.33
CA ALA A 125 -2.47 -6.43 -10.77
C ALA A 125 -3.40 -5.32 -11.23
N GLU A 126 -4.48 -5.08 -10.49
CA GLU A 126 -5.37 -3.97 -10.77
C GLU A 126 -4.73 -2.59 -10.53
N CYS A 127 -4.02 -2.42 -9.42
CA CYS A 127 -3.28 -1.18 -9.16
C CYS A 127 -2.34 -0.85 -10.31
N PHE A 128 -1.57 -1.82 -10.79
CA PHE A 128 -0.68 -1.63 -11.93
C PHE A 128 -1.44 -1.21 -13.20
N ALA A 129 -2.56 -1.86 -13.52
CA ALA A 129 -3.36 -1.53 -14.69
C ALA A 129 -3.96 -0.12 -14.64
N ARG A 130 -4.33 0.35 -13.45
CA ARG A 130 -4.94 1.69 -13.28
C ARG A 130 -3.89 2.80 -13.12
N TRP A 131 -2.78 2.54 -12.45
CA TRP A 131 -1.68 3.49 -12.34
C TRP A 131 -1.01 3.72 -13.68
N SER A 132 -0.90 2.71 -14.55
CA SER A 132 -0.36 2.91 -15.90
C SER A 132 -1.21 3.86 -16.73
N GLY A 133 -2.55 3.71 -16.69
CA GLY A 133 -3.45 4.62 -17.43
C GLY A 133 -3.36 6.08 -16.96
N TRP A 134 -3.19 6.32 -15.66
CA TRP A 134 -2.98 7.68 -15.14
C TRP A 134 -1.67 8.32 -15.61
N LEU A 135 -0.61 7.53 -15.75
CA LEU A 135 0.70 8.06 -16.17
C LEU A 135 0.67 8.60 -17.59
N ASP A 136 -0.15 8.02 -18.45
CA ASP A 136 -0.33 8.50 -19.82
C ASP A 136 -0.99 9.90 -19.81
N ASP A 137 -2.00 10.11 -18.95
CA ASP A 137 -2.67 11.41 -18.78
C ASP A 137 -1.78 12.46 -18.10
N TYR A 138 -1.03 12.06 -17.07
CA TYR A 138 -0.09 12.95 -16.37
C TYR A 138 1.03 13.44 -17.29
N ARG A 139 1.50 12.59 -18.20
CA ARG A 139 2.50 12.97 -19.22
C ARG A 139 1.94 13.98 -20.22
N GLN A 140 0.73 13.76 -20.73
CA GLN A 140 0.09 14.69 -21.66
C GLN A 140 -0.17 16.08 -21.05
N ALA A 141 -0.46 16.15 -19.75
CA ALA A 141 -0.69 17.41 -19.06
C ALA A 141 0.59 18.19 -18.71
N ALA A 142 1.77 17.57 -18.82
CA ALA A 142 3.07 18.16 -18.49
C ALA A 142 3.87 18.62 -19.73
N GLU A 143 3.36 18.37 -20.94
CA GLU A 143 3.84 18.88 -22.24
C GLU A 143 3.10 20.17 -22.65
#